data_AF-A0A2V7WW92-F1
#
_entry.id   AF-A0A2V7WW92-F1
#
_cell.length_a   1.000
_cell.length_b   1.000
_cell.length_c   1.000
_cell.angle_alpha   90.00
_cell.angle_beta   90.00
_cell.angle_gamma   90.00
#
_symmetry.space_group_name_H-M   'P 1'
#
loop_
_entity.id
_entity.type
_entity.pdbx_description
1 polymer ?
#
loop_
_entity_poly.entity_id
_entity_poly.type
_entity_poly.pdbx_seq_one_letter_code
_entity_poly.pdbx_strand_id
1 'polypeptide(L)'
;MMALGLTTVSLACGGGSSHKSSMLPVAASASNIQPIVVNSGPAGNYANGLFTSVTLCVPATSNCQTIDGILVDTGSFGLRLLSSGGGGALTLSLPQQKQSNGTVGECALFVSGYTWGSVNTADVMIAGEQASNVPVQVIDPTFAAVPSACKSAGVPENDSLQTLGANGILGIGPFAADCGRACAQTGSSNPGMYYECAGSSCQIAAEPVAQQVQNPVALFPSDNNGVIIQLPALTASAASLSGSMIFGIGTQSNNSLGKAKVFPVNSSGEFTTTFKGQSYPAFVDSGSNALFFLNTNTTGLSTCSNSSGFYCPSSTQNLSAVTTSGSPSQTIDFSIANAESLFSNRGDFVFEDLGGPNPGTFDWGLPFFFGRSVFTAIEARSTPAGTGPFWAY
;
A
#
# COMPACT_ATOMS: atom_id res chain seq x y z
N MET A 1 54.16 -6.55 -49.80
CA MET A 1 54.61 -7.15 -48.53
C MET A 1 53.55 -8.12 -48.06
N MET A 2 53.98 -9.34 -47.77
CA MET A 2 53.17 -10.51 -47.39
C MET A 2 52.42 -10.31 -46.07
N ALA A 3 51.19 -10.83 -46.02
CA ALA A 3 50.68 -11.79 -45.00
C ALA A 3 49.21 -12.12 -45.36
N LEU A 4 48.88 -13.33 -45.85
CA LEU A 4 48.44 -14.51 -45.05
C LEU A 4 47.48 -14.09 -43.92
N GLY A 5 46.19 -14.43 -43.86
CA GLY A 5 45.48 -15.60 -44.36
C GLY A 5 45.12 -16.51 -43.18
N LEU A 6 43.87 -16.50 -42.71
CA LEU A 6 43.29 -17.61 -41.95
C LEU A 6 41.75 -17.59 -42.03
N THR A 7 41.21 -18.59 -42.71
CA THR A 7 39.79 -18.98 -42.71
C THR A 7 39.56 -20.06 -41.67
N THR A 8 38.52 -19.91 -40.85
CA THR A 8 37.89 -21.01 -40.11
C THR A 8 36.37 -20.90 -40.24
N VAL A 9 35.75 -21.97 -40.72
CA VAL A 9 34.30 -22.18 -40.77
C VAL A 9 33.91 -23.04 -39.56
N SER A 10 32.82 -22.69 -38.87
CA SER A 10 32.09 -23.62 -38.00
C SER A 10 30.59 -23.31 -38.02
N LEU A 11 29.79 -24.39 -38.12
CA LEU A 11 28.34 -24.44 -38.26
C LEU A 11 27.58 -24.16 -36.95
N ALA A 12 26.38 -23.56 -37.12
CA ALA A 12 25.09 -23.74 -36.44
C ALA A 12 24.98 -23.91 -34.90
N CYS A 13 24.13 -23.10 -34.29
CA CYS A 13 22.91 -23.55 -33.59
C CYS A 13 22.00 -22.36 -33.25
N GLY A 14 20.71 -22.50 -33.55
CA GLY A 14 19.67 -21.57 -33.10
C GLY A 14 19.41 -21.70 -31.59
N GLY A 15 19.05 -20.60 -30.96
CA GLY A 15 18.64 -20.55 -29.56
C GLY A 15 17.82 -19.30 -29.32
N GLY A 16 16.55 -19.48 -28.93
CA GLY A 16 15.57 -18.43 -28.79
C GLY A 16 16.03 -17.31 -27.85
N SER A 17 15.78 -16.07 -28.27
CA SER A 17 15.99 -14.89 -27.44
C SER A 17 15.02 -14.94 -26.27
N SER A 18 15.48 -15.44 -25.13
CA SER A 18 14.81 -15.28 -23.85
C SER A 18 14.92 -13.81 -23.47
N HIS A 19 13.79 -13.12 -23.38
CA HIS A 19 13.71 -11.74 -22.89
C HIS A 19 14.13 -11.71 -21.41
N LYS A 20 15.43 -11.54 -21.14
CA LYS A 20 15.91 -11.13 -19.83
C LYS A 20 15.57 -9.65 -19.67
N SER A 21 14.50 -9.35 -18.94
CA SER A 21 14.30 -8.01 -18.39
C SER A 21 15.47 -7.72 -17.46
N SER A 22 16.33 -6.78 -17.85
CA SER A 22 17.45 -6.33 -17.03
C SER A 22 16.88 -5.52 -15.86
N MET A 23 16.61 -6.18 -14.73
CA MET A 23 16.44 -5.46 -13.47
C MET A 23 17.78 -4.80 -13.14
N LEU A 24 17.75 -3.48 -12.92
CA LEU A 24 18.90 -2.73 -12.43
C LEU A 24 19.30 -3.29 -11.05
N PRO A 25 20.60 -3.35 -10.71
CA PRO A 25 21.02 -3.78 -9.38
C PRO A 25 20.45 -2.82 -8.33
N VAL A 26 19.91 -3.35 -7.23
CA VAL A 26 19.47 -2.57 -6.06
C VAL A 26 20.67 -1.77 -5.54
N ALA A 27 20.69 -0.48 -5.82
CA ALA A 27 21.71 0.42 -5.29
C ALA A 27 21.45 0.62 -3.79
N ALA A 28 22.12 -0.14 -2.93
CA ALA A 28 22.01 -0.03 -1.47
C ALA A 28 22.67 1.25 -0.89
N SER A 29 22.53 2.42 -1.53
CA SER A 29 23.20 3.65 -1.06
C SER A 29 22.56 5.00 -1.46
N ALA A 30 21.37 5.01 -2.09
CA ALA A 30 20.68 6.27 -2.37
C ALA A 30 19.76 6.66 -1.20
N SER A 31 19.72 7.96 -0.87
CA SER A 31 18.94 8.50 0.27
C SER A 31 17.44 8.31 0.12
N ASN A 32 16.93 8.07 -1.09
CA ASN A 32 15.51 7.89 -1.36
C ASN A 32 15.06 6.42 -1.37
N ILE A 33 15.92 5.46 -0.99
CA ILE A 33 15.58 4.03 -0.97
C ILE A 33 15.35 3.58 0.47
N GLN A 34 14.13 3.14 0.75
CA GLN A 34 13.74 2.48 2.00
C GLN A 34 13.65 0.96 1.78
N PRO A 35 14.35 0.13 2.57
CA PRO A 35 14.16 -1.31 2.57
C PRO A 35 12.75 -1.69 3.00
N ILE A 36 12.17 -2.65 2.28
CA ILE A 36 10.87 -3.25 2.59
C ILE A 36 10.97 -4.77 2.56
N VAL A 37 10.12 -5.45 3.33
CA VAL A 37 10.12 -6.91 3.44
C VAL A 37 8.69 -7.44 3.46
N VAL A 38 8.42 -8.46 2.65
CA VAL A 38 7.22 -9.27 2.78
C VAL A 38 7.49 -10.41 3.74
N ASN A 39 6.75 -10.51 4.83
CA ASN A 39 6.88 -11.58 5.83
C ASN A 39 5.60 -11.72 6.68
N SER A 40 5.71 -12.44 7.80
CA SER A 40 4.61 -12.72 8.74
C SER A 40 4.19 -11.54 9.62
N GLY A 41 4.87 -10.41 9.53
CA GLY A 41 4.61 -9.22 10.34
C GLY A 41 4.91 -9.38 11.83
N PRO A 42 4.74 -8.31 12.63
CA PRO A 42 5.04 -8.34 14.06
C PRO A 42 4.19 -9.33 14.86
N ALA A 43 2.95 -9.61 14.42
CA ALA A 43 2.08 -10.61 15.04
C ALA A 43 2.40 -12.06 14.62
N GLY A 44 3.25 -12.25 13.59
CA GLY A 44 3.73 -13.57 13.15
C GLY A 44 2.70 -14.39 12.37
N ASN A 45 1.62 -13.78 11.87
CA ASN A 45 0.50 -14.46 11.22
C ASN A 45 -0.03 -13.73 9.96
N TYR A 46 0.72 -12.77 9.42
CA TYR A 46 0.33 -12.02 8.22
C TYR A 46 0.77 -12.77 6.95
N ALA A 47 -0.19 -13.21 6.12
CA ALA A 47 0.14 -13.64 4.76
C ALA A 47 0.35 -12.38 3.91
N ASN A 48 1.38 -12.35 3.06
CA ASN A 48 1.67 -11.26 2.13
C ASN A 48 1.61 -9.87 2.80
N GLY A 49 2.15 -9.73 4.01
CA GLY A 49 2.27 -8.42 4.64
C GLY A 49 3.56 -7.74 4.20
N LEU A 50 3.46 -6.58 3.54
CA LEU A 50 4.63 -5.77 3.16
C LEU A 50 4.95 -4.77 4.27
N PHE A 51 6.14 -4.87 4.86
CA PHE A 51 6.51 -4.07 6.02
C PHE A 51 7.75 -3.22 5.78
N THR A 52 7.80 -2.08 6.47
CA THR A 52 8.97 -1.19 6.56
C THR A 52 9.18 -0.75 8.02
N SER A 53 10.22 0.05 8.24
CA SER A 53 10.39 0.87 9.42
C SER A 53 10.14 2.35 9.13
N VAL A 54 9.73 3.10 10.16
CA VAL A 54 9.53 4.55 10.13
C VAL A 54 10.12 5.14 11.41
N THR A 55 10.88 6.23 11.29
CA THR A 55 11.35 7.00 12.45
C THR A 55 10.46 8.20 12.68
N LEU A 56 10.04 8.39 13.93
CA LEU A 56 9.20 9.50 14.37
C LEU A 56 9.96 10.33 15.39
N CYS A 57 9.82 11.65 15.32
CA CYS A 57 10.31 12.54 16.36
C CYS A 57 9.19 13.42 16.89
N VAL A 58 9.23 13.74 18.18
CA VAL A 58 8.41 14.82 18.74
C VAL A 58 8.84 16.13 18.10
N PRO A 59 7.94 16.90 17.46
CA PRO A 59 8.30 18.09 16.70
C PRO A 59 9.16 19.08 17.48
N ALA A 60 10.14 19.67 16.81
CA ALA A 60 11.11 20.63 17.38
C ALA A 60 11.96 20.08 18.54
N THR A 61 12.07 18.76 18.66
CA THR A 61 12.96 18.08 19.63
C THR A 61 13.82 17.03 18.93
N SER A 62 14.80 16.47 19.65
CA SER A 62 15.57 15.29 19.22
C SER A 62 15.04 13.98 19.81
N ASN A 63 13.84 13.98 20.42
CA ASN A 63 13.24 12.79 21.00
C ASN A 63 12.58 11.97 19.90
N CYS A 64 13.25 10.90 19.47
CA CYS A 64 12.85 10.10 18.33
C CYS A 64 12.73 8.62 18.67
N GLN A 65 11.90 7.91 17.92
CA GLN A 65 11.68 6.47 17.99
C GLN A 65 11.57 5.90 16.59
N THR A 66 12.34 4.85 16.29
CA THR A 66 12.12 4.02 15.10
C THR A 66 11.15 2.91 15.42
N ILE A 67 10.16 2.71 14.56
CA ILE A 67 9.15 1.65 14.66
C ILE A 67 9.27 0.76 13.44
N ASP A 68 9.58 -0.51 13.67
CA ASP A 68 9.58 -1.56 12.65
C ASP A 68 8.19 -2.18 12.49
N GLY A 69 7.96 -2.89 11.38
CA GLY A 69 6.71 -3.62 11.18
C GLY A 69 5.51 -2.72 10.88
N ILE A 70 5.78 -1.60 10.22
CA ILE A 70 4.74 -0.72 9.66
C ILE A 70 4.31 -1.28 8.32
N LEU A 71 3.01 -1.58 8.16
CA LEU A 71 2.44 -2.07 6.91
C LEU A 71 2.53 -0.97 5.84
N VAL A 72 3.12 -1.27 4.70
CA VAL A 72 3.18 -0.38 3.54
C VAL A 72 1.92 -0.58 2.73
N ASP A 73 1.10 0.46 2.62
CA ASP A 73 -0.24 0.38 2.07
C ASP A 73 -0.44 1.47 1.00
N THR A 74 -0.55 1.05 -0.26
CA THR A 74 -0.83 1.96 -1.36
C THR A 74 -2.33 2.17 -1.60
N GLY A 75 -3.20 1.39 -0.96
CA GLY A 75 -4.65 1.53 -0.99
C GLY A 75 -5.18 2.55 0.03
N SER A 76 -4.39 2.94 1.03
CA SER A 76 -4.72 3.98 2.01
C SER A 76 -3.78 5.19 1.99
N PHE A 77 -4.12 6.20 2.79
CA PHE A 77 -3.45 7.50 2.80
C PHE A 77 -3.12 7.94 4.22
N GLY A 78 -1.84 8.21 4.46
CA GLY A 78 -1.33 8.74 5.70
C GLY A 78 -0.91 7.71 6.74
N LEU A 79 -0.16 8.21 7.74
CA LEU A 79 0.51 7.38 8.72
C LEU A 79 -0.37 7.19 9.97
N ARG A 80 -0.63 5.91 10.30
CA ARG A 80 -1.40 5.49 11.46
C ARG A 80 -0.56 4.55 12.31
N LEU A 81 -0.47 4.80 13.61
CA LEU A 81 0.50 4.14 14.49
C LEU A 81 -0.23 3.50 15.66
N LEU A 82 0.05 2.22 15.91
CA LEU A 82 -0.53 1.52 17.03
C LEU A 82 0.22 1.86 18.31
N SER A 83 -0.50 2.40 19.30
CA SER A 83 0.05 2.72 20.61
C SER A 83 0.47 1.45 21.36
N SER A 84 1.39 1.58 22.31
CA SER A 84 1.73 0.50 23.23
C SER A 84 0.55 0.00 24.06
N GLY A 85 -0.50 0.82 24.22
CA GLY A 85 -1.75 0.42 24.87
C GLY A 85 -2.50 -0.68 24.11
N GLY A 86 -2.42 -0.66 22.76
CA GLY A 86 -2.91 -1.73 21.88
C GLY A 86 -1.91 -2.87 21.64
N GLY A 87 -0.77 -2.87 22.35
CA GLY A 87 0.33 -3.81 22.11
C GLY A 87 1.21 -3.46 20.91
N GLY A 88 1.03 -2.28 20.31
CA GLY A 88 1.92 -1.76 19.28
C GLY A 88 3.25 -1.26 19.85
N ALA A 89 4.14 -0.83 18.95
CA ALA A 89 5.47 -0.40 19.33
C ALA A 89 5.54 1.10 19.71
N LEU A 90 4.58 1.95 19.36
CA LEU A 90 4.68 3.40 19.62
C LEU A 90 4.62 3.71 21.13
N THR A 91 5.67 4.37 21.63
CA THR A 91 5.78 4.81 23.03
C THR A 91 6.00 6.31 23.20
N LEU A 92 6.31 7.03 22.10
CA LEU A 92 6.46 8.49 22.12
C LEU A 92 5.13 9.18 22.46
N SER A 93 5.19 10.16 23.36
CA SER A 93 4.10 11.11 23.58
C SER A 93 4.15 12.21 22.52
N LEU A 94 3.41 12.03 21.43
CA LEU A 94 3.29 13.01 20.36
C LEU A 94 2.28 14.11 20.72
N PRO A 95 2.53 15.40 20.37
CA PRO A 95 1.56 16.47 20.56
C PRO A 95 0.24 16.15 19.88
N GLN A 96 -0.85 16.18 20.65
CA GLN A 96 -2.20 15.93 20.12
C GLN A 96 -2.77 17.20 19.49
N GLN A 97 -3.39 17.06 18.32
CA GLN A 97 -4.14 18.13 17.69
C GLN A 97 -5.38 18.49 18.50
N LYS A 98 -5.72 19.78 18.47
CA LYS A 98 -6.87 20.33 19.20
C LYS A 98 -7.64 21.26 18.29
N GLN A 99 -8.95 21.22 18.46
CA GLN A 99 -9.87 22.23 17.98
C GLN A 99 -10.43 23.02 19.18
N SER A 100 -11.41 23.90 18.92
CA SER A 100 -11.91 24.89 19.88
C SER A 100 -12.49 24.28 21.17
N ASN A 101 -13.10 23.10 21.06
CA ASN A 101 -13.89 22.44 22.09
C ASN A 101 -13.29 21.09 22.53
N GLY A 102 -12.19 20.63 21.93
CA GLY A 102 -11.68 19.31 22.26
C GLY A 102 -10.40 18.90 21.52
N THR A 103 -10.02 17.65 21.77
CA THR A 103 -8.95 16.98 21.03
C THR A 103 -9.50 16.38 19.75
N VAL A 104 -8.65 16.30 18.72
CA VAL A 104 -9.05 15.71 17.44
C VAL A 104 -8.85 14.19 17.48
N GLY A 105 -9.87 13.47 17.04
CA GLY A 105 -9.85 12.04 16.79
C GLY A 105 -10.19 11.73 15.33
N GLU A 106 -9.73 10.59 14.85
CA GLU A 106 -9.99 10.10 13.50
C GLU A 106 -10.55 8.68 13.57
N CYS A 107 -11.61 8.43 12.80
CA CYS A 107 -12.09 7.12 12.42
C CYS A 107 -11.74 6.87 10.96
N ALA A 108 -10.77 5.98 10.71
CA ALA A 108 -10.40 5.57 9.36
C ALA A 108 -11.03 4.22 9.02
N LEU A 109 -11.78 4.14 7.92
CA LEU A 109 -12.43 2.92 7.44
C LEU A 109 -11.56 2.23 6.38
N PHE A 110 -11.44 0.91 6.53
CA PHE A 110 -10.80 0.01 5.57
C PHE A 110 -11.81 -1.07 5.16
N VAL A 111 -11.48 -1.85 4.13
CA VAL A 111 -12.34 -2.96 3.68
C VAL A 111 -12.52 -4.02 4.76
N SER A 112 -11.46 -4.31 5.52
CA SER A 112 -11.42 -5.40 6.51
C SER A 112 -11.63 -4.95 7.96
N GLY A 113 -11.71 -3.64 8.21
CA GLY A 113 -11.78 -3.10 9.57
C GLY A 113 -11.81 -1.59 9.62
N TYR A 114 -11.82 -1.02 10.82
CA TYR A 114 -11.63 0.40 11.03
C TYR A 114 -10.60 0.66 12.11
N THR A 115 -10.05 1.86 12.14
CA THR A 115 -9.16 2.31 13.22
C THR A 115 -9.76 3.52 13.90
N TRP A 116 -9.52 3.64 15.19
CA TRP A 116 -9.95 4.78 16.00
C TRP A 116 -8.79 5.24 16.87
N GLY A 117 -8.62 6.55 16.95
CA GLY A 117 -7.46 7.12 17.62
C GLY A 117 -7.44 8.63 17.60
N SER A 118 -6.49 9.20 18.33
CA SER A 118 -6.25 10.64 18.29
C SER A 118 -5.45 11.04 17.06
N VAL A 119 -5.65 12.27 16.59
CA VAL A 119 -4.74 12.87 15.61
C VAL A 119 -3.64 13.63 16.36
N ASN A 120 -2.41 13.32 16.03
CA ASN A 120 -1.22 13.89 16.64
C ASN A 120 -0.30 14.47 15.54
N THR A 121 0.72 15.20 15.96
CA THR A 121 1.72 15.78 15.06
C THR A 121 3.09 15.17 15.33
N ALA A 122 3.77 14.72 14.28
CA ALA A 122 5.12 14.15 14.36
C ALA A 122 6.01 14.68 13.23
N ASP A 123 7.32 14.74 13.46
CA ASP A 123 8.26 14.73 12.35
C ASP A 123 8.46 13.26 11.92
N VAL A 124 8.31 12.97 10.63
CA VAL A 124 8.36 11.61 10.06
C VAL A 124 9.59 11.49 9.17
N MET A 125 10.42 10.49 9.43
CA MET A 125 11.64 10.22 8.68
C MET A 125 11.59 8.80 8.12
N ILE A 126 11.84 8.65 6.82
CA ILE A 126 11.87 7.36 6.13
C ILE A 126 13.00 7.42 5.10
N ALA A 127 13.87 6.41 5.10
CA ALA A 127 15.17 6.47 4.43
C ALA A 127 15.93 7.76 4.82
N GLY A 128 16.37 8.54 3.83
CA GLY A 128 17.00 9.86 4.00
C GLY A 128 16.04 11.04 3.82
N GLU A 129 14.74 10.81 3.70
CA GLU A 129 13.72 11.85 3.57
C GLU A 129 13.08 12.18 4.93
N GLN A 130 12.65 13.44 5.10
CA GLN A 130 12.01 13.93 6.31
C GLN A 130 10.83 14.84 5.97
N ALA A 131 9.67 14.57 6.57
CA ALA A 131 8.52 15.46 6.59
C ALA A 131 8.32 16.01 8.02
N SER A 132 8.18 17.33 8.15
CA SER A 132 7.98 17.97 9.45
C SER A 132 6.51 18.26 9.74
N ASN A 133 6.14 18.21 11.01
CA ASN A 133 4.78 18.50 11.51
C ASN A 133 3.67 17.75 10.75
N VAL A 134 3.88 16.47 10.47
CA VAL A 134 2.91 15.61 9.79
C VAL A 134 1.77 15.26 10.74
N PRO A 135 0.50 15.51 10.37
CA PRO A 135 -0.64 14.91 11.07
C PRO A 135 -0.65 13.39 10.89
N VAL A 136 -0.66 12.67 12.01
CA VAL A 136 -0.66 11.20 12.07
C VAL A 136 -1.75 10.72 13.01
N GLN A 137 -2.31 9.55 12.76
CA GLN A 137 -3.23 8.91 13.70
C GLN A 137 -2.42 8.10 14.72
N VAL A 138 -2.77 8.22 16.00
CA VAL A 138 -2.34 7.27 17.04
C VAL A 138 -3.54 6.42 17.40
N ILE A 139 -3.53 5.17 16.93
CA ILE A 139 -4.52 4.15 17.25
C ILE A 139 -4.30 3.75 18.71
N ASP A 140 -5.24 4.11 19.57
CA ASP A 140 -5.13 3.93 21.01
C ASP A 140 -6.48 3.50 21.59
N PRO A 141 -6.60 2.25 22.10
CA PRO A 141 -7.84 1.76 22.68
C PRO A 141 -8.27 2.53 23.94
N THR A 142 -7.39 3.37 24.50
CA THR A 142 -7.64 4.19 25.70
C THR A 142 -8.04 5.63 25.41
N PHE A 143 -8.03 6.08 24.15
CA PHE A 143 -8.22 7.49 23.79
C PHE A 143 -9.60 8.04 24.17
N ALA A 144 -10.64 7.62 23.46
CA ALA A 144 -12.02 8.06 23.66
C ALA A 144 -12.97 6.96 23.19
N ALA A 145 -14.24 7.02 23.61
CA ALA A 145 -15.23 6.06 23.17
C ALA A 145 -15.42 6.17 21.64
N VAL A 146 -15.23 5.05 20.94
CA VAL A 146 -15.43 4.96 19.49
C VAL A 146 -16.87 5.41 19.14
N PRO A 147 -17.03 6.43 18.27
CA PRO A 147 -18.34 6.92 17.85
C PRO A 147 -19.20 5.83 17.20
N SER A 148 -20.52 5.89 17.40
CA SER A 148 -21.45 4.90 16.80
C SER A 148 -21.41 4.91 15.28
N ALA A 149 -21.22 6.07 14.65
CA ALA A 149 -21.05 6.20 13.21
C ALA A 149 -19.82 5.44 12.71
N CYS A 150 -18.70 5.50 13.44
CA CYS A 150 -17.48 4.73 13.13
C CYS A 150 -17.75 3.21 13.17
N LYS A 151 -18.43 2.74 14.23
CA LYS A 151 -18.80 1.31 14.39
C LYS A 151 -19.79 0.80 13.35
N SER A 152 -20.60 1.69 12.77
CA SER A 152 -21.71 1.30 11.89
C SER A 152 -21.28 0.71 10.55
N ALA A 153 -19.97 0.75 10.24
CA ALA A 153 -19.38 0.11 9.07
C ALA A 153 -19.50 -1.42 9.06
N GLY A 154 -19.80 -2.07 10.20
CA GLY A 154 -20.04 -3.52 10.27
C GLY A 154 -18.77 -4.37 10.11
N VAL A 155 -17.60 -3.75 10.24
CA VAL A 155 -16.28 -4.38 10.23
C VAL A 155 -15.62 -4.24 11.61
N PRO A 156 -14.68 -5.13 12.00
CA PRO A 156 -14.04 -5.08 13.31
C PRO A 156 -13.12 -3.86 13.49
N GLU A 157 -12.83 -3.54 14.75
CA GLU A 157 -11.83 -2.52 15.10
C GLU A 157 -10.41 -3.12 15.07
N ASN A 158 -9.48 -2.38 14.46
CA ASN A 158 -8.07 -2.73 14.36
C ASN A 158 -7.26 -1.94 15.42
N ASP A 159 -7.62 -2.09 16.69
CA ASP A 159 -7.06 -1.37 17.85
C ASP A 159 -5.97 -2.15 18.62
N SER A 160 -5.59 -3.33 18.14
CA SER A 160 -4.60 -4.19 18.79
C SER A 160 -3.59 -4.76 17.79
N LEU A 161 -2.44 -5.21 18.29
CA LEU A 161 -1.42 -5.83 17.44
C LEU A 161 -1.97 -7.08 16.74
N GLN A 162 -2.88 -7.82 17.38
CA GLN A 162 -3.47 -9.03 16.82
C GLN A 162 -4.52 -8.73 15.74
N THR A 163 -5.32 -7.67 15.89
CA THR A 163 -6.35 -7.29 14.91
C THR A 163 -5.76 -6.51 13.74
N LEU A 164 -4.81 -5.61 14.00
CA LEU A 164 -4.11 -4.85 12.96
C LEU A 164 -3.04 -5.69 12.25
N GLY A 165 -2.36 -6.60 12.96
CA GLY A 165 -1.27 -7.42 12.44
C GLY A 165 0.05 -6.67 12.18
N ALA A 166 0.09 -5.37 12.49
CA ALA A 166 1.21 -4.45 12.25
C ALA A 166 1.38 -3.48 13.43
N ASN A 167 2.52 -2.82 13.52
CA ASN A 167 2.73 -1.72 14.48
C ASN A 167 2.14 -0.38 13.99
N GLY A 168 1.62 -0.36 12.78
CA GLY A 168 1.02 0.80 12.14
C GLY A 168 0.85 0.57 10.64
N ILE A 169 0.26 1.55 9.96
CA ILE A 169 0.03 1.58 8.52
C ILE A 169 0.68 2.86 7.97
N LEU A 170 1.55 2.71 6.98
CA LEU A 170 2.08 3.78 6.16
C LEU A 170 1.27 3.84 4.87
N GLY A 171 0.20 4.64 4.88
CA GLY A 171 -0.63 4.92 3.72
C GLY A 171 0.10 5.84 2.73
N ILE A 172 0.51 5.29 1.60
CA ILE A 172 1.27 5.96 0.54
C ILE A 172 0.55 5.94 -0.81
N GLY A 173 -0.77 5.88 -0.77
CA GLY A 173 -1.62 5.96 -1.96
C GLY A 173 -1.54 7.30 -2.71
N PRO A 174 -2.28 7.42 -3.83
CA PRO A 174 -2.20 8.56 -4.74
C PRO A 174 -2.66 9.92 -4.18
N PHE A 175 -3.35 9.99 -3.04
CA PHE A 175 -3.83 11.25 -2.47
C PHE A 175 -2.94 11.76 -1.33
N ALA A 176 -2.83 13.08 -1.19
CA ALA A 176 -1.97 13.71 -0.20
C ALA A 176 -2.60 13.72 1.21
N ALA A 177 -3.93 13.81 1.29
CA ALA A 177 -4.70 13.71 2.52
C ALA A 177 -5.72 12.57 2.39
N ASP A 178 -6.12 12.00 3.52
CA ASP A 178 -6.99 10.82 3.57
C ASP A 178 -8.46 11.09 3.24
N CYS A 179 -8.93 12.33 3.43
CA CYS A 179 -10.31 12.72 3.18
C CYS A 179 -10.45 13.97 2.28
N GLY A 180 -9.46 14.85 2.32
CA GLY A 180 -9.41 16.09 1.56
C GLY A 180 -10.60 17.01 1.82
N ARG A 181 -11.13 17.61 0.75
CA ARG A 181 -12.15 18.69 0.83
C ARG A 181 -13.45 18.24 1.50
N ALA A 182 -13.79 16.95 1.49
CA ALA A 182 -15.03 16.45 2.08
C ALA A 182 -15.05 16.62 3.61
N CYS A 183 -13.94 16.27 4.28
CA CYS A 183 -13.82 16.45 5.73
C CYS A 183 -13.58 17.89 6.17
N ALA A 184 -13.22 18.80 5.26
CA ALA A 184 -13.12 20.22 5.57
C ALA A 184 -14.49 20.94 5.60
N GLN A 185 -15.58 20.22 5.33
CA GLN A 185 -16.94 20.77 5.31
C GLN A 185 -17.78 20.25 6.47
N THR A 186 -18.83 20.98 6.84
CA THR A 186 -19.86 20.54 7.78
C THR A 186 -21.08 20.00 7.04
N GLY A 187 -21.87 19.15 7.69
CA GLY A 187 -23.15 18.66 7.17
C GLY A 187 -23.01 17.34 6.40
N SER A 188 -23.99 17.02 5.55
CA SER A 188 -24.12 15.69 4.95
C SER A 188 -23.07 15.33 3.90
N SER A 189 -22.25 16.28 3.44
CA SER A 189 -21.10 16.02 2.56
C SER A 189 -19.86 15.56 3.31
N ASN A 190 -19.82 15.72 4.64
CA ASN A 190 -18.74 15.23 5.47
C ASN A 190 -18.95 13.72 5.73
N PRO A 191 -17.99 12.86 5.36
CA PRO A 191 -18.11 11.42 5.54
C PRO A 191 -18.00 10.98 7.01
N GLY A 192 -17.71 11.90 7.93
CA GLY A 192 -17.62 11.63 9.36
C GLY A 192 -16.34 10.92 9.78
N MET A 193 -15.20 11.22 9.14
CA MET A 193 -13.91 10.63 9.54
C MET A 193 -13.28 11.34 10.75
N TYR A 194 -13.43 12.66 10.84
CA TYR A 194 -12.82 13.45 11.91
C TYR A 194 -13.82 13.82 12.98
N TYR A 195 -13.36 13.81 14.22
CA TYR A 195 -14.16 14.09 15.39
C TYR A 195 -13.44 15.04 16.33
N GLU A 196 -14.22 15.91 16.98
CA GLU A 196 -13.76 16.69 18.12
C GLU A 196 -14.30 16.05 19.41
N CYS A 197 -13.39 15.74 20.33
CA CYS A 197 -13.67 14.99 21.55
C CYS A 197 -13.49 15.86 22.80
N ALA A 198 -14.57 16.06 23.55
CA ALA A 198 -14.58 16.68 24.87
C ALA A 198 -14.64 15.59 25.93
N GLY A 199 -13.47 15.14 26.40
CA GLY A 199 -13.37 13.95 27.25
C GLY A 199 -13.77 12.70 26.45
N SER A 200 -14.77 11.95 26.93
CA SER A 200 -15.23 10.72 26.27
C SER A 200 -16.33 10.93 25.22
N SER A 201 -16.80 12.17 25.01
CA SER A 201 -17.85 12.47 24.02
C SER A 201 -17.23 13.08 22.77
N CYS A 202 -17.47 12.46 21.62
CA CYS A 202 -16.93 12.88 20.33
C CYS A 202 -18.05 13.20 19.35
N GLN A 203 -17.93 14.30 18.61
CA GLN A 203 -18.86 14.72 17.56
C GLN A 203 -18.11 14.92 16.26
N ILE A 204 -18.77 14.67 15.11
CA ILE A 204 -18.16 14.89 13.80
C ILE A 204 -17.69 16.34 13.69
N ALA A 205 -16.45 16.52 13.26
CA ALA A 205 -15.82 17.81 13.08
C ALA A 205 -15.46 18.05 11.61
N ALA A 206 -15.44 19.34 11.23
CA ALA A 206 -14.79 19.75 10.00
C ALA A 206 -13.29 19.93 10.28
N GLU A 207 -12.45 19.12 9.64
CA GLU A 207 -10.99 19.17 9.80
C GLU A 207 -10.37 19.85 8.57
N PRO A 208 -9.66 20.98 8.71
CA PRO A 208 -8.94 21.61 7.60
C PRO A 208 -7.98 20.62 6.93
N VAL A 209 -7.88 20.66 5.59
CA VAL A 209 -7.06 19.70 4.82
C VAL A 209 -5.61 19.62 5.31
N ALA A 210 -5.02 20.75 5.72
CA ALA A 210 -3.64 20.77 6.23
C ALA A 210 -3.46 20.11 7.62
N GLN A 211 -4.55 19.85 8.34
CA GLN A 211 -4.56 19.21 9.66
C GLN A 211 -5.09 17.76 9.61
N GLN A 212 -5.68 17.33 8.50
CA GLN A 212 -6.02 15.94 8.26
C GLN A 212 -4.76 15.08 8.19
N VAL A 213 -4.87 13.79 8.51
CA VAL A 213 -3.81 12.78 8.36
C VAL A 213 -3.36 12.75 6.89
N GLN A 214 -2.04 12.90 6.68
CA GLN A 214 -1.44 13.08 5.35
C GLN A 214 -0.49 11.95 5.00
N ASN A 215 -0.46 11.59 3.72
CA ASN A 215 0.61 10.77 3.13
C ASN A 215 1.95 11.50 3.36
N PRO A 216 2.87 10.95 4.19
CA PRO A 216 4.11 11.66 4.53
C PRO A 216 5.00 11.96 3.32
N VAL A 217 4.93 11.14 2.27
CA VAL A 217 5.73 11.32 1.05
C VAL A 217 5.39 12.64 0.36
N ALA A 218 4.12 13.04 0.37
CA ALA A 218 3.69 14.31 -0.22
C ALA A 218 4.31 15.54 0.49
N LEU A 219 4.83 15.36 1.70
CA LEU A 219 5.40 16.41 2.54
C LEU A 219 6.93 16.43 2.54
N PHE A 220 7.59 15.50 1.84
CA PHE A 220 9.04 15.53 1.70
C PHE A 220 9.53 16.79 0.93
N PRO A 221 10.70 17.34 1.26
CA PRO A 221 11.31 18.46 0.53
C PRO A 221 11.68 18.09 -0.91
N SER A 222 12.16 16.86 -1.12
CA SER A 222 12.46 16.22 -2.40
C SER A 222 11.62 14.95 -2.57
N ASP A 223 11.63 14.36 -3.76
CA ASP A 223 11.07 13.02 -3.99
C ASP A 223 9.59 12.85 -3.58
N ASN A 224 8.86 13.96 -3.55
CA ASN A 224 7.49 14.06 -3.03
C ASN A 224 6.40 13.92 -4.11
N ASN A 225 6.78 13.44 -5.30
CA ASN A 225 5.87 13.30 -6.43
C ASN A 225 5.36 11.87 -6.63
N GLY A 226 5.84 10.90 -5.85
CA GLY A 226 5.35 9.54 -5.87
C GLY A 226 6.28 8.54 -5.22
N VAL A 227 5.90 7.27 -5.29
CA VAL A 227 6.64 6.14 -4.73
C VAL A 227 6.76 5.03 -5.77
N ILE A 228 7.84 4.27 -5.73
CA ILE A 228 8.01 3.02 -6.47
C ILE A 228 8.15 1.87 -5.48
N ILE A 229 7.32 0.84 -5.60
CA ILE A 229 7.53 -0.43 -4.92
C ILE A 229 8.14 -1.42 -5.92
N GLN A 230 9.29 -1.99 -5.56
CA GLN A 230 10.01 -2.99 -6.35
C GLN A 230 10.18 -4.26 -5.53
N LEU A 231 9.50 -5.33 -5.94
CA LEU A 231 9.65 -6.67 -5.38
C LEU A 231 10.20 -7.62 -6.45
N PRO A 232 11.12 -8.54 -6.11
CA PRO A 232 11.52 -9.60 -7.01
C PRO A 232 10.33 -10.47 -7.43
N ALA A 233 10.46 -11.15 -8.57
CA ALA A 233 9.51 -12.19 -8.95
C ALA A 233 9.68 -13.41 -8.03
N LEU A 234 8.57 -14.12 -7.78
CA LEU A 234 8.59 -15.38 -7.06
C LEU A 234 8.64 -16.54 -8.06
N THR A 235 9.20 -17.66 -7.61
CA THR A 235 9.16 -18.93 -8.34
C THR A 235 8.40 -20.01 -7.56
N ALA A 236 8.15 -19.74 -6.28
CA ALA A 236 7.41 -20.56 -5.32
C ALA A 236 7.09 -19.69 -4.09
N SER A 237 6.21 -20.18 -3.22
CA SER A 237 5.98 -19.59 -1.91
C SER A 237 7.26 -19.51 -1.09
N ALA A 238 7.35 -18.53 -0.19
CA ALA A 238 8.54 -18.31 0.63
C ALA A 238 8.19 -17.78 2.03
N ALA A 239 9.10 -17.95 2.98
CA ALA A 239 8.96 -17.37 4.32
C ALA A 239 9.08 -15.84 4.33
N SER A 240 9.91 -15.27 3.46
CA SER A 240 10.09 -13.83 3.34
C SER A 240 10.62 -13.42 1.96
N LEU A 241 10.38 -12.18 1.56
CA LEU A 241 10.90 -11.59 0.33
C LEU A 241 11.32 -10.14 0.58
N SER A 242 12.57 -9.80 0.33
CA SER A 242 13.07 -8.42 0.44
C SER A 242 12.91 -7.66 -0.87
N GLY A 243 12.61 -6.36 -0.76
CA GLY A 243 12.53 -5.46 -1.90
C GLY A 243 12.91 -4.03 -1.54
N SER A 244 12.43 -3.07 -2.33
CA SER A 244 12.73 -1.65 -2.12
C SER A 244 11.51 -0.78 -2.36
N MET A 245 11.32 0.20 -1.48
CA MET A 245 10.43 1.33 -1.67
C MET A 245 11.29 2.55 -2.00
N ILE A 246 11.06 3.17 -3.15
CA ILE A 246 11.90 4.26 -3.67
C ILE A 246 11.04 5.51 -3.76
N PHE A 247 11.48 6.60 -3.14
CA PHE A 247 10.77 7.87 -3.20
C PHE A 247 11.11 8.66 -4.47
N GLY A 248 10.10 9.33 -5.00
CA GLY A 248 10.17 10.14 -6.20
C GLY A 248 9.98 9.33 -7.50
N ILE A 249 9.49 10.02 -8.53
CA ILE A 249 9.33 9.50 -9.90
C ILE A 249 10.07 10.45 -10.85
N GLY A 250 11.18 9.98 -11.39
CA GLY A 250 12.05 10.73 -12.30
C GLY A 250 12.74 11.94 -11.67
N THR A 251 12.84 11.97 -10.34
CA THR A 251 13.56 13.00 -9.59
C THR A 251 15.04 12.66 -9.41
N GLN A 252 15.39 11.37 -9.52
CA GLN A 252 16.74 10.84 -9.40
C GLN A 252 17.02 9.81 -10.51
N SER A 253 18.29 9.38 -10.65
CA SER A 253 18.67 8.41 -11.70
C SER A 253 18.14 7.00 -11.47
N ASN A 254 17.79 6.65 -10.22
CA ASN A 254 17.32 5.33 -9.81
C ASN A 254 15.79 5.16 -9.87
N ASN A 255 15.03 6.23 -10.13
CA ASN A 255 13.57 6.23 -10.06
C ASN A 255 12.90 6.69 -11.36
N SER A 256 13.58 6.48 -12.50
CA SER A 256 13.00 6.73 -13.83
C SER A 256 11.80 5.84 -14.10
N LEU A 257 10.77 6.40 -14.74
CA LEU A 257 9.58 5.68 -15.18
C LEU A 257 9.88 4.59 -16.24
N GLY A 258 10.97 4.75 -16.99
CA GLY A 258 11.39 3.78 -18.01
C GLY A 258 10.30 3.49 -19.05
N LYS A 259 9.86 2.23 -19.14
CA LYS A 259 8.83 1.76 -20.09
C LYS A 259 7.47 1.51 -19.42
N ALA A 260 7.31 1.90 -18.16
CA ALA A 260 6.07 1.68 -17.43
C ALA A 260 4.90 2.39 -18.15
N LYS A 261 3.77 1.70 -18.24
CA LYS A 261 2.54 2.27 -18.78
C LYS A 261 1.81 3.03 -17.70
N VAL A 262 1.31 4.21 -18.03
CA VAL A 262 0.67 5.13 -17.09
C VAL A 262 -0.84 4.95 -17.15
N PHE A 263 -1.47 4.78 -16.00
CA PHE A 263 -2.90 4.59 -15.84
C PHE A 263 -3.44 5.69 -14.90
N PRO A 264 -3.89 6.84 -15.47
CA PRO A 264 -4.58 7.85 -14.70
C PRO A 264 -5.81 7.28 -14.01
N VAL A 265 -6.10 7.84 -12.83
CA VAL A 265 -7.20 7.39 -11.97
C VAL A 265 -8.28 8.45 -11.81
N ASN A 266 -9.48 8.02 -11.45
CA ASN A 266 -10.58 8.90 -11.12
C ASN A 266 -10.40 9.54 -9.71
N SER A 267 -11.39 10.31 -9.25
CA SER A 267 -11.37 10.96 -7.93
C SER A 267 -11.38 9.99 -6.74
N SER A 268 -11.67 8.71 -6.98
CA SER A 268 -11.62 7.63 -5.98
C SER A 268 -10.29 6.86 -6.03
N GLY A 269 -9.35 7.23 -6.91
CA GLY A 269 -8.08 6.53 -7.06
C GLY A 269 -8.16 5.27 -7.93
N GLU A 270 -9.26 5.10 -8.68
CA GLU A 270 -9.53 3.90 -9.46
C GLU A 270 -9.29 4.09 -10.96
N PHE A 271 -8.79 3.04 -11.60
CA PHE A 271 -8.80 2.83 -13.05
C PHE A 271 -9.77 1.69 -13.41
N THR A 272 -9.77 1.21 -14.66
CA THR A 272 -10.64 0.12 -15.10
C THR A 272 -9.87 -1.17 -15.34
N THR A 273 -10.42 -2.29 -14.85
CA THR A 273 -9.99 -3.64 -15.24
C THR A 273 -11.11 -4.34 -16.00
N THR A 274 -10.81 -4.88 -17.18
CA THR A 274 -11.72 -5.73 -17.95
C THR A 274 -11.38 -7.20 -17.72
N PHE A 275 -12.36 -7.98 -17.27
CA PHE A 275 -12.24 -9.42 -17.05
C PHE A 275 -13.44 -10.14 -17.68
N LYS A 276 -13.18 -11.20 -18.45
CA LYS A 276 -14.21 -11.96 -19.21
C LYS A 276 -15.16 -11.06 -20.02
N GLY A 277 -14.62 -9.99 -20.62
CA GLY A 277 -15.36 -9.07 -21.47
C GLY A 277 -16.21 -8.03 -20.73
N GLN A 278 -16.14 -7.96 -19.39
CA GLN A 278 -16.83 -6.96 -18.58
C GLN A 278 -15.85 -6.06 -17.85
N SER A 279 -16.20 -4.78 -17.69
CA SER A 279 -15.36 -3.76 -17.05
C SER A 279 -15.77 -3.52 -15.61
N TYR A 280 -14.77 -3.38 -14.74
CA TYR A 280 -14.92 -3.16 -13.30
C TYR A 280 -14.01 -2.02 -12.84
N PRO A 281 -14.41 -1.25 -11.81
CA PRO A 281 -13.48 -0.37 -11.10
C PRO A 281 -12.34 -1.19 -10.52
N ALA A 282 -11.14 -0.61 -10.52
CA ALA A 282 -9.94 -1.28 -10.06
C ALA A 282 -8.93 -0.31 -9.45
N PHE A 283 -8.15 -0.81 -8.49
CA PHE A 283 -7.04 -0.10 -7.87
C PHE A 283 -5.92 -1.08 -7.52
N VAL A 284 -4.77 -0.55 -7.10
CA VAL A 284 -3.59 -1.34 -6.72
C VAL A 284 -3.26 -1.06 -5.27
N ASP A 285 -3.17 -2.11 -4.45
CA ASP A 285 -3.10 -1.99 -3.00
C ASP A 285 -2.08 -2.96 -2.41
N SER A 286 -0.93 -2.44 -1.97
CA SER A 286 0.07 -3.28 -1.28
C SER A 286 -0.34 -3.72 0.13
N GLY A 287 -1.35 -3.08 0.73
CA GLY A 287 -1.93 -3.45 2.03
C GLY A 287 -2.89 -4.63 1.94
N SER A 288 -3.47 -4.88 0.76
CA SER A 288 -4.27 -6.08 0.50
C SER A 288 -3.38 -7.30 0.30
N ASN A 289 -3.52 -8.30 1.17
CA ASN A 289 -2.65 -9.48 1.17
C ASN A 289 -2.88 -10.47 0.00
N ALA A 290 -3.87 -10.24 -0.85
CA ALA A 290 -4.23 -11.15 -1.93
C ALA A 290 -4.83 -10.39 -3.11
N LEU A 291 -4.95 -11.05 -4.26
CA LEU A 291 -5.77 -10.52 -5.35
C LEU A 291 -7.25 -10.67 -4.98
N PHE A 292 -7.93 -9.56 -4.67
CA PHE A 292 -9.33 -9.58 -4.27
C PHE A 292 -10.22 -9.12 -5.43
N PHE A 293 -10.96 -10.05 -6.05
CA PHE A 293 -11.74 -9.74 -7.24
C PHE A 293 -12.97 -10.63 -7.43
N LEU A 294 -14.09 -9.98 -7.74
CA LEU A 294 -15.36 -10.56 -8.19
C LEU A 294 -15.89 -11.70 -7.29
N ASN A 295 -16.91 -12.43 -7.73
CA ASN A 295 -17.50 -13.56 -7.00
C ASN A 295 -17.38 -14.87 -7.79
N THR A 296 -17.62 -16.00 -7.13
CA THR A 296 -17.59 -17.34 -7.73
C THR A 296 -18.42 -17.47 -9.00
N ASN A 297 -19.59 -16.83 -9.08
CA ASN A 297 -20.44 -16.87 -10.27
C ASN A 297 -19.75 -16.24 -11.50
N THR A 298 -18.91 -15.23 -11.29
CA THR A 298 -18.21 -14.53 -12.36
C THR A 298 -16.85 -15.16 -12.65
N THR A 299 -16.08 -15.48 -11.59
CA THR A 299 -14.73 -16.03 -11.71
C THR A 299 -14.73 -17.50 -12.11
N GLY A 300 -15.69 -18.28 -11.62
CA GLY A 300 -15.68 -19.74 -11.66
C GLY A 300 -14.80 -20.37 -10.57
N LEU A 301 -14.26 -19.56 -9.65
CA LEU A 301 -13.40 -20.01 -8.55
C LEU A 301 -14.25 -20.29 -7.31
N SER A 302 -14.18 -21.51 -6.78
CA SER A 302 -14.77 -21.87 -5.50
C SER A 302 -14.10 -21.10 -4.36
N THR A 303 -14.86 -20.70 -3.34
CA THR A 303 -14.32 -20.14 -2.10
C THR A 303 -13.89 -21.24 -1.14
N CYS A 304 -12.93 -20.96 -0.26
CA CYS A 304 -12.49 -21.88 0.77
C CYS A 304 -13.56 -22.10 1.84
N SER A 305 -13.52 -23.27 2.48
CA SER A 305 -14.41 -23.60 3.61
C SER A 305 -13.79 -23.19 4.95
N ASN A 306 -12.47 -23.35 5.11
CA ASN A 306 -11.78 -23.04 6.36
C ASN A 306 -11.05 -21.69 6.32
N SER A 307 -10.37 -21.41 5.21
CA SER A 307 -9.69 -20.13 4.97
C SER A 307 -10.66 -19.09 4.42
N SER A 308 -11.65 -18.73 5.22
CA SER A 308 -12.69 -17.74 4.86
C SER A 308 -12.09 -16.47 4.27
N GLY A 309 -12.69 -15.95 3.20
CA GLY A 309 -12.19 -14.78 2.48
C GLY A 309 -11.25 -15.08 1.31
N PHE A 310 -10.89 -16.35 1.06
CA PHE A 310 -10.03 -16.73 -0.06
C PHE A 310 -10.72 -17.69 -1.04
N TYR A 311 -10.14 -17.78 -2.24
CA TYR A 311 -10.45 -18.77 -3.26
C TYR A 311 -9.70 -20.09 -3.00
N CYS A 312 -10.41 -21.20 -3.25
CA CYS A 312 -9.90 -22.56 -3.18
C CYS A 312 -10.37 -23.36 -4.41
N PRO A 313 -9.88 -23.04 -5.62
CA PRO A 313 -10.11 -23.89 -6.78
C PRO A 313 -9.49 -25.29 -6.57
N SER A 314 -9.95 -26.29 -7.33
CA SER A 314 -9.44 -27.68 -7.24
C SER A 314 -8.03 -27.85 -7.81
N SER A 315 -7.58 -26.89 -8.63
CA SER A 315 -6.23 -26.79 -9.18
C SER A 315 -5.91 -25.32 -9.44
N THR A 316 -4.62 -24.96 -9.52
CA THR A 316 -4.22 -23.58 -9.84
C THR A 316 -4.81 -23.15 -11.18
N GLN A 317 -5.52 -22.02 -11.19
CA GLN A 317 -6.14 -21.45 -12.38
C GLN A 317 -5.29 -20.32 -12.91
N ASN A 318 -4.90 -20.39 -14.18
CA ASN A 318 -4.22 -19.29 -14.88
C ASN A 318 -5.26 -18.41 -15.55
N LEU A 319 -5.23 -17.12 -15.23
CA LEU A 319 -6.20 -16.11 -15.63
C LEU A 319 -5.49 -14.91 -16.26
N SER A 320 -6.26 -14.09 -16.96
CA SER A 320 -5.80 -12.79 -17.44
C SER A 320 -6.91 -11.75 -17.34
N ALA A 321 -6.51 -10.50 -17.14
CA ALA A 321 -7.38 -9.34 -17.17
C ALA A 321 -6.68 -8.19 -17.91
N VAL A 322 -7.44 -7.21 -18.38
CA VAL A 322 -6.89 -6.04 -19.10
C VAL A 322 -7.08 -4.80 -18.25
N THR A 323 -6.00 -4.16 -17.83
CA THR A 323 -6.04 -2.85 -17.17
C THR A 323 -6.06 -1.75 -18.22
N THR A 324 -6.85 -0.70 -17.98
CA THR A 324 -6.96 0.44 -18.90
C THR A 324 -7.46 1.70 -18.19
N SER A 325 -7.06 2.84 -18.73
CA SER A 325 -7.55 4.19 -18.41
C SER A 325 -8.07 4.87 -19.70
N GLY A 326 -8.50 4.06 -20.67
CA GLY A 326 -8.71 4.45 -22.07
C GLY A 326 -7.52 4.03 -22.93
N SER A 327 -6.40 4.73 -22.81
CA SER A 327 -5.11 4.36 -23.43
C SER A 327 -3.96 4.84 -22.53
N PRO A 328 -2.94 4.02 -22.26
CA PRO A 328 -2.70 2.67 -22.76
C PRO A 328 -3.58 1.61 -22.09
N SER A 329 -3.59 0.40 -22.67
CA SER A 329 -4.09 -0.82 -22.02
C SER A 329 -2.97 -1.84 -21.84
N GLN A 330 -3.14 -2.75 -20.88
CA GLN A 330 -2.19 -3.81 -20.59
C GLN A 330 -2.89 -5.09 -20.13
N THR A 331 -2.55 -6.21 -20.76
CA THR A 331 -2.93 -7.53 -20.24
C THR A 331 -2.05 -7.87 -19.05
N ILE A 332 -2.69 -8.26 -17.96
CA ILE A 332 -2.08 -8.76 -16.75
C ILE A 332 -2.44 -10.24 -16.63
N ASP A 333 -1.43 -11.09 -16.74
CA ASP A 333 -1.55 -12.51 -16.46
C ASP A 333 -1.28 -12.77 -14.97
N PHE A 334 -2.10 -13.63 -14.36
CA PHE A 334 -2.02 -14.00 -12.96
C PHE A 334 -2.57 -15.40 -12.73
N SER A 335 -2.26 -16.00 -11.59
CA SER A 335 -2.76 -17.32 -11.20
C SER A 335 -3.46 -17.26 -9.85
N ILE A 336 -4.40 -18.18 -9.63
CA ILE A 336 -5.07 -18.37 -8.34
C ILE A 336 -4.95 -19.84 -7.94
N ALA A 337 -4.21 -20.10 -6.87
CA ALA A 337 -4.08 -21.42 -6.27
C ALA A 337 -5.08 -21.64 -5.14
N ASN A 338 -5.06 -22.85 -4.61
CA ASN A 338 -5.89 -23.24 -3.48
C ASN A 338 -5.28 -22.70 -2.17
N ALA A 339 -5.94 -21.72 -1.54
CA ALA A 339 -5.39 -21.09 -0.34
C ALA A 339 -5.19 -22.05 0.84
N GLU A 340 -6.06 -23.05 1.02
CA GLU A 340 -5.87 -24.09 2.06
C GLU A 340 -4.60 -24.91 1.81
N SER A 341 -4.25 -25.15 0.55
CA SER A 341 -3.00 -25.82 0.17
C SER A 341 -1.79 -24.91 0.41
N LEU A 342 -1.88 -23.63 0.06
CA LEU A 342 -0.82 -22.64 0.32
C LEU A 342 -0.52 -22.52 1.83
N PHE A 343 -1.55 -22.39 2.66
CA PHE A 343 -1.41 -22.24 4.11
C PHE A 343 -1.10 -23.54 4.85
N SER A 344 -1.09 -24.69 4.17
CA SER A 344 -0.66 -25.95 4.77
C SER A 344 0.83 -25.92 5.16
N ASN A 345 1.66 -25.15 4.45
CA ASN A 345 3.03 -24.86 4.84
C ASN A 345 3.08 -23.64 5.76
N ARG A 346 3.18 -23.88 7.07
CA ARG A 346 3.20 -22.82 8.09
C ARG A 346 4.49 -21.98 8.12
N GLY A 347 5.50 -22.34 7.33
CA GLY A 347 6.73 -21.57 7.19
C GLY A 347 6.66 -20.48 6.12
N ASP A 348 5.69 -20.54 5.22
CA ASP A 348 5.57 -19.58 4.12
C ASP A 348 4.60 -18.44 4.47
N PHE A 349 4.96 -17.24 4.03
CA PHE A 349 4.17 -16.01 4.20
C PHE A 349 4.10 -15.18 2.93
N VAL A 350 4.79 -15.59 1.86
CA VAL A 350 4.81 -14.90 0.58
C VAL A 350 4.19 -15.81 -0.47
N PHE A 351 3.08 -15.40 -1.07
CA PHE A 351 2.24 -16.20 -1.96
C PHE A 351 1.82 -15.36 -3.18
N GLU A 352 2.32 -15.69 -4.37
CA GLU A 352 2.00 -14.93 -5.60
C GLU A 352 0.62 -15.21 -6.19
N ASP A 353 0.01 -16.33 -5.80
CA ASP A 353 -1.23 -16.86 -6.37
C ASP A 353 -2.36 -16.96 -5.34
N LEU A 354 -2.25 -16.19 -4.25
CA LEU A 354 -3.32 -16.02 -3.27
C LEU A 354 -4.35 -15.01 -3.78
N GLY A 355 -5.63 -15.37 -3.73
CA GLY A 355 -6.72 -14.47 -4.08
C GLY A 355 -8.02 -14.78 -3.34
N GLY A 356 -8.96 -13.84 -3.39
CA GLY A 356 -10.26 -13.93 -2.72
C GLY A 356 -11.36 -13.13 -3.41
N PRO A 357 -12.63 -13.31 -3.01
CA PRO A 357 -13.75 -12.60 -3.62
C PRO A 357 -13.82 -11.13 -3.19
N ASN A 358 -14.14 -10.26 -4.16
CA ASN A 358 -14.49 -8.85 -3.96
C ASN A 358 -15.54 -8.43 -5.00
N PRO A 359 -16.83 -8.70 -4.74
CA PRO A 359 -17.89 -8.53 -5.74
C PRO A 359 -17.94 -7.10 -6.30
N GLY A 360 -17.79 -6.98 -7.63
CA GLY A 360 -17.97 -5.71 -8.34
C GLY A 360 -16.69 -4.90 -8.59
N THR A 361 -15.55 -5.31 -8.01
CA THR A 361 -14.28 -4.56 -8.05
C THR A 361 -13.09 -5.47 -8.28
N PHE A 362 -11.99 -4.92 -8.80
CA PHE A 362 -10.66 -5.52 -8.80
C PHE A 362 -9.73 -4.77 -7.86
N ASP A 363 -9.37 -5.40 -6.75
CA ASP A 363 -8.27 -4.99 -5.91
C ASP A 363 -7.03 -5.83 -6.26
N TRP A 364 -6.10 -5.18 -6.97
CA TRP A 364 -4.80 -5.74 -7.29
C TRP A 364 -3.89 -5.63 -6.07
N GLY A 365 -4.06 -6.57 -5.13
CA GLY A 365 -3.31 -6.64 -3.89
C GLY A 365 -1.80 -6.87 -4.05
N LEU A 366 -1.10 -7.09 -2.93
CA LEU A 366 0.35 -7.32 -2.91
C LEU A 366 0.87 -8.32 -3.95
N PRO A 367 0.17 -9.44 -4.29
CA PRO A 367 0.63 -10.33 -5.36
C PRO A 367 0.87 -9.67 -6.72
N PHE A 368 0.17 -8.57 -7.02
CA PHE A 368 0.40 -7.78 -8.24
C PHE A 368 1.82 -7.19 -8.30
N PHE A 369 2.45 -6.91 -7.16
CA PHE A 369 3.75 -6.25 -7.08
C PHE A 369 4.93 -7.21 -7.35
N PHE A 370 4.75 -8.53 -7.17
CA PHE A 370 5.84 -9.49 -7.37
C PHE A 370 6.34 -9.47 -8.81
N GLY A 371 7.64 -9.20 -8.97
CA GLY A 371 8.30 -9.09 -10.28
C GLY A 371 8.03 -7.79 -11.03
N ARG A 372 7.40 -6.79 -10.40
CA ARG A 372 7.05 -5.51 -11.03
C ARG A 372 7.70 -4.34 -10.29
N SER A 373 7.92 -3.25 -11.03
CA SER A 373 8.12 -1.92 -10.45
C SER A 373 6.78 -1.20 -10.57
N VAL A 374 6.11 -1.00 -9.43
CA VAL A 374 4.81 -0.34 -9.39
C VAL A 374 4.99 1.08 -8.87
N PHE A 375 4.53 2.05 -9.65
CA PHE A 375 4.65 3.46 -9.37
C PHE A 375 3.29 4.01 -8.91
N THR A 376 3.31 4.79 -7.84
CA THR A 376 2.16 5.53 -7.32
C THR A 376 2.48 7.02 -7.41
N ALA A 377 1.88 7.73 -8.37
CA ALA A 377 2.06 9.17 -8.50
C ALA A 377 1.04 9.91 -7.63
N ILE A 378 1.54 10.87 -6.85
CA ILE A 378 0.71 11.64 -5.91
C ILE A 378 -0.01 12.76 -6.67
N GLU A 379 -1.27 13.00 -6.32
CA GLU A 379 -2.13 14.02 -6.90
C GLU A 379 -1.47 15.40 -6.94
N ALA A 380 -1.73 16.15 -8.02
CA ALA A 380 -1.21 17.49 -8.24
C ALA A 380 0.34 17.63 -8.27
N ARG A 381 1.09 16.53 -8.16
CA ARG A 381 2.56 16.52 -8.26
C ARG A 381 3.00 16.26 -9.68
N SER A 382 4.00 17.02 -10.13
CA SER A 382 4.57 16.87 -11.47
C SER A 382 5.49 15.65 -11.54
N THR A 383 5.33 14.85 -12.59
CA THR A 383 6.21 13.71 -12.91
C THR A 383 6.61 13.80 -14.40
N PRO A 384 7.58 12.99 -14.87
CA PRO A 384 7.88 12.89 -16.30
C PRO A 384 6.72 12.42 -17.18
N ALA A 385 5.70 11.77 -16.61
CA ALA A 385 4.50 11.29 -17.30
C ALA A 385 3.31 12.27 -17.23
N GLY A 386 3.52 13.47 -16.67
CA GLY A 386 2.46 14.42 -16.37
C GLY A 386 2.13 14.48 -14.88
N THR A 387 1.10 15.26 -14.55
CA THR A 387 0.68 15.46 -13.16
C THR A 387 -0.13 14.25 -12.67
N GLY A 388 0.15 13.78 -11.45
CA GLY A 388 -0.66 12.75 -10.79
C GLY A 388 -2.10 13.20 -10.49
N PRO A 389 -2.99 12.29 -10.06
CA PRO A 389 -2.67 10.93 -9.63
C PRO A 389 -2.73 9.90 -10.75
N PHE A 390 -1.85 8.90 -10.68
CA PHE A 390 -1.88 7.73 -11.56
C PHE A 390 -1.11 6.55 -10.95
N TRP A 391 -1.41 5.36 -11.44
CA TRP A 391 -0.54 4.19 -11.29
C TRP A 391 0.33 4.02 -12.53
N ALA A 392 1.53 3.50 -12.41
CA ALA A 392 2.28 3.00 -13.57
C ALA A 392 3.02 1.71 -13.26
N TYR A 393 3.21 0.85 -14.28
CA TYR A 393 3.94 -0.42 -14.15
C TYR A 393 4.35 -1.00 -15.50
#